data_AF-A0A9D2AMK0-F1
#
_entry.id   AF-A0A9D2AMK0-F1
#
_cell.length_a   1.000
_cell.length_b   1.000
_cell.length_c   1.000
_cell.angle_alpha   90.00
_cell.angle_beta   90.00
_cell.angle_gamma   90.00
#
_symmetry.space_group_name_H-M   'P 1'
#
loop_
_entity.id
_entity.type
_entity.pdbx_description
1 polymer ?
#
loop_
_entity_poly.entity_id
_entity_poly.type
_entity_poly.pdbx_seq_one_letter_code
_entity_poly.pdbx_strand_id
1 'polypeptide(L)'
;MNLKKGICFLLAGALGTGTILSGCSQKDTTEDAVSAKGGYIEEEMEAPWQEGEYYMGSFFNQEGNLEVYTGGTSDSGTAQVFSYTYTGGGNWDQQEESWAETLLGTDSTAYKLIQGEDQNLYLMTVKNSQEDSQSEETESSESEEVNIDDLIQEWHLYRYAGEGEAQELYPECLSEEGQREAGGFFPYYFGVNQEGDPAFMGMGSEIAIYDKDTGKEQYTFPSYMIMNSSDTMADISGNILAVLGNEDQDLVLYDTQTGEETGAIDFGDQDRGQLCAAGEGTYYLANSKGIFVYKEDGSIVEQIYDAGRGVMGETASSLIFNHFLAGENEDFYALYTDYETQKLSICYYYYNGSVTSEVKNELSVYSLYESRMIEDAVRKYEREHPETEVTYEYAVESDGSGNPEDAIDTLNTQLLNKEGPDILLLDDLPVDSYIERGVLEDLTDDVQQLVSDGTILENVVKGTAVDGKNYELPAAFSFPVYYGTQETIKRLDTLESISQYMEENPNGKVLGAASLQQVAYLLFVANYQDIQEDGVFSQEALVQLLETAKAIWDANPSE
;
A
#
# COMPACT_ATOMS: atom_id res chain seq x y z
N MET A 1 36.21 -11.53 -34.00
CA MET A 1 37.25 -10.51 -34.25
C MET A 1 37.36 -9.71 -32.96
N ASN A 2 38.47 -9.85 -32.24
CA ASN A 2 38.68 -9.26 -30.90
C ASN A 2 38.80 -7.73 -30.96
N LEU A 3 38.15 -7.01 -30.04
CA LEU A 3 38.79 -5.87 -29.39
C LEU A 3 38.20 -5.62 -27.98
N LYS A 4 39.09 -5.70 -27.00
CA LYS A 4 38.92 -5.35 -25.58
C LYS A 4 38.80 -3.84 -25.38
N LYS A 5 38.10 -3.42 -24.32
CA LYS A 5 38.42 -2.40 -23.28
C LYS A 5 37.10 -2.02 -22.57
N GLY A 6 37.00 -1.88 -21.26
CA GLY A 6 37.98 -1.96 -20.18
C GLY A 6 37.27 -1.68 -18.85
N ILE A 7 37.57 -2.51 -17.86
CA ILE A 7 37.15 -2.44 -16.46
C ILE A 7 37.67 -1.16 -15.79
N CYS A 8 36.83 -0.50 -15.00
CA CYS A 8 37.25 0.41 -13.93
C CYS A 8 36.50 0.08 -12.64
N PHE A 9 37.15 -0.75 -11.81
CA PHE A 9 36.90 -0.85 -10.37
C PHE A 9 37.38 0.43 -9.67
N LEU A 10 36.59 0.96 -8.73
CA LEU A 10 36.95 1.65 -7.48
C LEU A 10 35.63 2.25 -6.92
N LEU A 11 35.09 1.73 -5.81
CA LEU A 11 35.38 2.30 -4.50
C LEU A 11 35.12 1.28 -3.38
N ALA A 12 36.12 1.15 -2.50
CA ALA A 12 36.00 0.55 -1.18
C ALA A 12 36.01 1.69 -0.17
N GLY A 13 35.14 1.64 0.86
CA GLY A 13 35.30 2.51 2.03
C GLY A 13 34.09 2.73 2.92
N ALA A 14 33.77 1.74 3.75
CA ALA A 14 33.35 1.83 5.16
C ALA A 14 32.24 2.82 5.60
N LEU A 15 31.07 2.27 5.91
CA LEU A 15 30.19 2.60 7.06
C LEU A 15 29.53 1.25 7.44
N GLY A 16 29.61 0.70 8.65
CA GLY A 16 29.43 1.32 9.95
C GLY A 16 28.24 0.59 10.58
N THR A 17 28.46 -0.60 11.14
CA THR A 17 27.45 -1.39 11.85
C THR A 17 26.79 -0.54 12.95
N GLY A 18 25.48 -0.34 12.86
CA GLY A 18 24.69 0.39 13.85
C GLY A 18 23.46 -0.40 14.25
N THR A 19 23.65 -1.43 15.05
CA THR A 19 22.56 -2.00 15.86
C THR A 19 22.51 -1.29 17.22
N ILE A 20 21.29 -1.20 17.79
CA ILE A 20 20.93 -1.20 19.22
C ILE A 20 20.60 0.17 19.90
N LEU A 21 19.31 0.28 20.28
CA LEU A 21 18.67 0.81 21.52
C LEU A 21 18.95 2.25 22.03
N SER A 22 17.83 2.93 22.30
CA SER A 22 17.51 3.72 23.51
C SER A 22 18.65 4.16 24.44
N GLY A 23 18.78 5.48 24.62
CA GLY A 23 19.16 6.06 25.91
C GLY A 23 20.35 7.05 25.95
N CYS A 24 20.01 8.32 26.20
CA CYS A 24 20.78 9.34 26.92
C CYS A 24 22.09 9.91 26.31
N SER A 25 21.97 11.16 25.81
CA SER A 25 22.84 12.31 26.11
C SER A 25 24.36 12.06 26.25
N GLN A 26 25.12 12.34 25.18
CA GLN A 26 26.39 13.07 25.29
C GLN A 26 26.84 13.66 23.94
N LYS A 27 27.00 14.99 23.88
CA LYS A 27 27.68 15.70 22.79
C LYS A 27 29.15 15.25 22.74
N ASP A 28 29.54 14.56 21.66
CA ASP A 28 30.94 14.46 21.25
C ASP A 28 31.12 15.08 19.86
N THR A 29 32.00 16.07 19.82
CA THR A 29 32.51 16.72 18.62
C THR A 29 33.45 15.77 17.88
N THR A 30 33.14 15.42 16.64
CA THR A 30 34.08 14.74 15.72
C THR A 30 34.08 15.38 14.33
N GLU A 31 35.29 15.31 13.77
CA GLU A 31 35.82 15.98 12.59
C GLU A 31 35.03 15.74 11.30
N ASP A 32 35.08 16.76 10.42
CA ASP A 32 34.52 16.81 9.06
C ASP A 32 34.46 15.44 8.37
N ALA A 33 33.27 14.82 8.42
CA ALA A 33 32.93 13.72 7.53
C ALA A 33 32.92 14.25 6.10
N VAL A 34 33.73 13.65 5.23
CA VAL A 34 33.62 13.88 3.79
C VAL A 34 32.23 13.40 3.39
N SER A 35 31.30 14.31 3.10
CA SER A 35 29.97 13.94 2.64
C SER A 35 30.12 13.04 1.41
N ALA A 36 29.52 11.85 1.44
CA ALA A 36 29.37 11.08 0.21
C ALA A 36 28.64 11.98 -0.80
N LYS A 37 29.22 12.16 -1.98
CA LYS A 37 28.67 13.05 -3.01
C LYS A 37 27.84 12.21 -3.95
N GLY A 38 26.53 12.44 -3.94
CA GLY A 38 25.54 11.81 -4.81
C GLY A 38 24.77 10.65 -4.19
N GLY A 39 23.59 10.41 -4.74
CA GLY A 39 22.67 9.35 -4.35
C GLY A 39 21.65 9.10 -5.45
N TYR A 40 20.81 8.10 -5.26
CA TYR A 40 19.67 7.88 -6.14
C TYR A 40 18.62 8.98 -5.98
N ILE A 41 18.07 9.40 -7.11
CA ILE A 41 17.02 10.40 -7.20
C ILE A 41 15.80 9.75 -7.83
N GLU A 42 14.65 9.99 -7.22
CA GLU A 42 13.35 9.68 -7.77
C GLU A 42 12.84 10.85 -8.60
N GLU A 43 12.35 10.54 -9.80
CA GLU A 43 11.74 11.48 -10.73
C GLU A 43 10.40 10.89 -11.19
N GLU A 44 9.29 11.54 -10.81
CA GLU A 44 7.97 11.19 -11.33
C GLU A 44 7.93 11.53 -12.83
N MET A 45 7.56 10.57 -13.66
CA MET A 45 7.45 10.80 -15.10
C MET A 45 6.02 11.22 -15.46
N GLU A 46 5.90 12.06 -16.49
CA GLU A 46 4.58 12.37 -17.07
C GLU A 46 3.99 11.10 -17.71
N ALA A 47 2.90 10.65 -17.11
CA ALA A 47 2.09 9.51 -17.52
C ALA A 47 1.46 9.71 -18.91
N PRO A 48 1.67 8.79 -19.88
CA PRO A 48 1.04 8.88 -21.20
C PRO A 48 -0.37 8.28 -21.29
N TRP A 49 -0.82 7.53 -20.27
CA TRP A 49 -2.11 6.81 -20.27
C TRP A 49 -3.32 7.74 -20.07
N GLN A 50 -4.47 7.32 -20.59
CA GLN A 50 -5.71 8.09 -20.54
C GLN A 50 -6.47 7.86 -19.24
N GLU A 51 -7.41 8.76 -18.93
CA GLU A 51 -8.31 8.61 -17.78
C GLU A 51 -9.17 7.34 -17.93
N GLY A 52 -9.20 6.51 -16.89
CA GLY A 52 -9.93 5.23 -16.86
C GLY A 52 -9.15 4.03 -17.36
N GLU A 53 -7.91 4.21 -17.84
CA GLU A 53 -7.01 3.08 -18.11
C GLU A 53 -6.45 2.50 -16.80
N TYR A 54 -6.39 1.17 -16.72
CA TYR A 54 -5.82 0.43 -15.59
C TYR A 54 -4.54 -0.32 -16.00
N TYR A 55 -3.66 -0.56 -15.03
CA TYR A 55 -2.40 -1.27 -15.27
C TYR A 55 -2.62 -2.75 -15.61
N MET A 56 -1.96 -3.24 -16.66
CA MET A 56 -1.97 -4.66 -17.03
C MET A 56 -0.60 -5.35 -16.89
N GLY A 57 0.49 -4.64 -17.17
CA GLY A 57 1.83 -5.22 -17.20
C GLY A 57 2.92 -4.23 -17.60
N SER A 58 4.17 -4.50 -17.26
CA SER A 58 5.32 -3.71 -17.70
C SER A 58 6.59 -4.55 -17.74
N PHE A 59 7.47 -4.26 -18.69
CA PHE A 59 8.73 -4.96 -18.93
C PHE A 59 9.63 -4.14 -19.87
N PHE A 60 10.89 -4.55 -20.04
CA PHE A 60 11.75 -4.01 -21.08
C PHE A 60 11.62 -4.86 -22.35
N ASN A 61 11.26 -4.25 -23.47
CA ASN A 61 11.15 -4.98 -24.73
C ASN A 61 12.52 -5.38 -25.31
N GLN A 62 12.53 -6.08 -26.45
CA GLN A 62 13.77 -6.59 -27.05
C GLN A 62 14.79 -5.51 -27.45
N GLU A 63 14.37 -4.26 -27.56
CA GLU A 63 15.24 -3.11 -27.82
C GLU A 63 15.78 -2.45 -26.54
N GLY A 64 15.38 -2.95 -25.36
CA GLY A 64 15.72 -2.40 -24.05
C GLY A 64 14.87 -1.20 -23.63
N ASN A 65 13.78 -0.92 -24.36
CA ASN A 65 12.88 0.19 -24.02
C ASN A 65 11.83 -0.29 -23.02
N LEU A 66 11.53 0.54 -22.01
CA LEU A 66 10.42 0.29 -21.10
C LEU A 66 9.10 0.27 -21.88
N GLU A 67 8.31 -0.76 -21.65
CA GLU A 67 6.98 -0.94 -22.23
C GLU A 67 5.96 -1.14 -21.10
N VAL A 68 4.86 -0.40 -21.15
CA VAL A 68 3.77 -0.47 -20.18
C VAL A 68 2.48 -0.78 -20.93
N TYR A 69 1.79 -1.85 -20.52
CA TYR A 69 0.49 -2.22 -21.02
C TYR A 69 -0.60 -1.73 -20.08
N THR A 70 -1.63 -1.14 -20.66
CA THR A 70 -2.85 -0.73 -19.94
C THR A 70 -4.08 -1.32 -20.60
N GLY A 71 -5.10 -1.53 -19.78
CA GLY A 71 -6.43 -1.95 -20.20
C GLY A 71 -7.44 -0.84 -20.00
N GLY A 72 -8.52 -0.91 -20.74
CA GLY A 72 -9.67 -0.03 -20.60
C GLY A 72 -10.91 -0.66 -21.21
N THR A 73 -12.03 0.04 -21.09
CA THR A 73 -13.30 -0.40 -21.67
C THR A 73 -13.93 0.75 -22.43
N SER A 74 -14.31 0.50 -23.68
CA SER A 74 -14.99 1.51 -24.50
C SER A 74 -16.40 1.80 -23.96
N ASP A 75 -17.00 2.92 -24.40
CA ASP A 75 -18.41 3.22 -24.12
C ASP A 75 -19.39 2.11 -24.53
N SER A 76 -18.97 1.22 -25.45
CA SER A 76 -19.77 0.08 -25.93
C SER A 76 -19.55 -1.22 -25.15
N GLY A 77 -18.68 -1.20 -24.13
CA GLY A 77 -18.35 -2.37 -23.30
C GLY A 77 -17.30 -3.30 -23.91
N THR A 78 -16.61 -2.88 -24.98
CA THR A 78 -15.52 -3.67 -25.57
C THR A 78 -14.21 -3.39 -24.86
N ALA A 79 -13.42 -4.42 -24.59
CA ALA A 79 -12.07 -4.25 -24.08
C ALA A 79 -11.22 -3.40 -25.04
N GLN A 80 -10.41 -2.52 -24.47
CA GLN A 80 -9.37 -1.76 -25.16
C GLN A 80 -8.04 -2.05 -24.48
N VAL A 81 -6.99 -2.27 -25.26
CA VAL A 81 -5.66 -2.56 -24.73
C VAL A 81 -4.64 -1.72 -25.45
N PHE A 82 -3.79 -1.03 -24.69
CA PHE A 82 -2.75 -0.17 -25.23
C PHE A 82 -1.38 -0.61 -24.71
N SER A 83 -0.37 -0.50 -25.55
CA SER A 83 1.03 -0.51 -25.14
C SER A 83 1.62 0.90 -25.28
N TYR A 84 2.44 1.28 -24.31
CA TYR A 84 3.18 2.53 -24.28
C TYR A 84 4.67 2.23 -24.17
N THR A 85 5.42 2.55 -25.22
CA THR A 85 6.87 2.35 -25.26
C THR A 85 7.59 3.66 -24.97
N TYR A 86 8.43 3.69 -23.93
CA TYR A 86 9.23 4.86 -23.60
C TYR A 86 10.39 5.01 -24.59
N THR A 87 10.42 6.13 -25.33
CA THR A 87 11.46 6.41 -26.34
C THR A 87 12.51 7.41 -25.86
N GLY A 88 12.43 7.83 -24.60
CA GLY A 88 13.38 8.73 -23.95
C GLY A 88 12.99 10.21 -24.02
N GLY A 89 13.53 10.98 -23.07
CA GLY A 89 13.29 12.42 -22.97
C GLY A 89 11.83 12.79 -22.72
N GLY A 90 11.09 11.97 -21.98
CA GLY A 90 9.68 12.15 -21.68
C GLY A 90 8.71 11.77 -22.81
N ASN A 91 9.19 11.13 -23.89
CA ASN A 91 8.34 10.74 -25.02
C ASN A 91 7.92 9.27 -24.94
N TRP A 92 6.68 9.01 -25.36
CA TRP A 92 6.08 7.69 -25.39
C TRP A 92 5.43 7.44 -26.75
N ASP A 93 5.67 6.27 -27.32
CA ASP A 93 4.94 5.78 -28.49
C ASP A 93 3.79 4.90 -28.01
N GLN A 94 2.56 5.23 -28.43
CA GLN A 94 1.35 4.47 -28.09
C GLN A 94 0.96 3.55 -29.25
N GLN A 95 0.57 2.32 -28.94
CA GLN A 95 0.01 1.36 -29.89
C GLN A 95 -1.24 0.69 -29.32
N GLU A 96 -2.23 0.43 -30.19
CA GLU A 96 -3.43 -0.35 -29.88
C GLU A 96 -3.15 -1.84 -30.11
N GLU A 97 -3.47 -2.66 -29.11
CA GLU A 97 -3.07 -4.07 -29.02
C GLU A 97 -4.22 -5.00 -29.39
N SER A 98 -4.65 -4.91 -30.65
CA SER A 98 -5.82 -5.63 -31.19
C SER A 98 -5.81 -7.15 -30.98
N TRP A 99 -4.63 -7.77 -30.82
CA TRP A 99 -4.53 -9.20 -30.50
C TRP A 99 -5.10 -9.51 -29.11
N ALA A 100 -4.82 -8.67 -28.12
CA ALA A 100 -5.31 -8.82 -26.75
C ALA A 100 -6.80 -8.48 -26.66
N GLU A 101 -7.22 -7.40 -27.33
CA GLU A 101 -8.64 -7.02 -27.41
C GLU A 101 -9.51 -8.12 -28.02
N THR A 102 -8.99 -8.81 -29.04
CA THR A 102 -9.69 -9.94 -29.68
C THR A 102 -9.86 -11.11 -28.73
N LEU A 103 -8.87 -11.38 -27.87
CA LEU A 103 -8.92 -12.45 -26.87
C LEU A 103 -9.87 -12.12 -25.71
N LEU A 104 -9.91 -10.85 -25.29
CA LEU A 104 -10.78 -10.39 -24.20
C LEU A 104 -12.25 -10.29 -24.63
N GLY A 105 -12.50 -9.82 -25.85
CA GLY A 105 -13.86 -9.65 -26.37
C GLY A 105 -14.72 -8.74 -25.50
N THR A 106 -15.87 -9.25 -25.06
CA THR A 106 -16.84 -8.54 -24.19
C THR A 106 -17.17 -9.29 -22.92
N ASP A 107 -16.68 -10.52 -22.78
CA ASP A 107 -17.02 -11.47 -21.74
C ASP A 107 -15.80 -11.95 -20.96
N SER A 108 -14.62 -11.37 -21.17
CA SER A 108 -13.44 -11.61 -20.34
C SER A 108 -12.76 -10.32 -19.93
N THR A 109 -12.09 -10.38 -18.78
CA THR A 109 -11.28 -9.31 -18.23
C THR A 109 -9.81 -9.76 -18.19
N ALA A 110 -8.90 -8.83 -18.48
CA ALA A 110 -7.47 -9.08 -18.34
C ALA A 110 -7.12 -9.11 -16.86
N TYR A 111 -6.46 -10.18 -16.42
CA TYR A 111 -5.99 -10.29 -15.05
C TYR A 111 -4.55 -9.78 -14.92
N LYS A 112 -3.64 -10.30 -15.74
CA LYS A 112 -2.24 -9.90 -15.74
C LYS A 112 -1.61 -10.15 -17.11
N LEU A 113 -0.74 -9.23 -17.54
CA LEU A 113 0.09 -9.36 -18.73
C LEU A 113 1.55 -9.30 -18.30
N ILE A 114 2.36 -10.28 -18.71
CA ILE A 114 3.80 -10.28 -18.47
C ILE A 114 4.55 -10.59 -19.76
N GLN A 115 5.82 -10.21 -19.82
CA GLN A 115 6.76 -10.82 -20.75
C GLN A 115 7.51 -11.94 -20.01
N GLY A 116 7.51 -13.14 -20.56
CA GLY A 116 8.30 -14.24 -20.01
C GLY A 116 9.78 -14.11 -20.33
N GLU A 117 10.62 -14.84 -19.62
CA GLU A 117 12.07 -14.90 -19.91
C GLU A 117 12.37 -15.48 -21.31
N ASP A 118 11.40 -16.18 -21.91
CA ASP A 118 11.43 -16.64 -23.30
C ASP A 118 11.09 -15.55 -24.35
N GLN A 119 10.93 -14.29 -23.88
CA GLN A 119 10.66 -13.07 -24.64
C GLN A 119 9.29 -12.99 -25.31
N ASN A 120 8.36 -13.90 -25.01
CA ASN A 120 6.98 -13.84 -25.48
C ASN A 120 6.09 -13.14 -24.46
N LEU A 121 4.97 -12.58 -24.92
CA LEU A 121 3.96 -11.99 -24.06
C LEU A 121 3.00 -13.06 -23.58
N TYR A 122 2.60 -12.98 -22.32
CA TYR A 122 1.63 -13.87 -21.72
C TYR A 122 0.49 -13.05 -21.13
N LEU A 123 -0.73 -13.31 -21.62
CA LEU A 123 -1.96 -12.68 -21.15
C LEU A 123 -2.79 -13.70 -20.41
N MET A 124 -3.00 -13.46 -19.12
CA MET A 124 -3.93 -14.22 -18.29
C MET A 124 -5.28 -13.50 -18.25
N THR A 125 -6.36 -14.21 -18.55
CA THR A 125 -7.71 -13.65 -18.54
C THR A 125 -8.64 -14.51 -17.69
N VAL A 126 -9.71 -13.86 -17.21
CA VAL A 126 -10.81 -14.52 -16.51
C VAL A 126 -12.11 -14.14 -17.20
N LYS A 127 -13.00 -15.12 -17.36
CA LYS A 127 -14.33 -14.86 -17.91
C LYS A 127 -15.21 -14.15 -16.89
N ASN A 128 -15.90 -13.11 -17.34
CA ASN A 128 -16.84 -12.35 -16.54
C ASN A 128 -18.02 -13.26 -16.15
N SER A 129 -18.30 -13.37 -14.85
CA SER A 129 -19.46 -14.12 -14.38
C SER A 129 -20.74 -13.35 -14.75
N GLN A 130 -21.84 -14.03 -15.08
CA GLN A 130 -23.12 -13.35 -15.33
C GLN A 130 -23.78 -12.80 -14.05
N GLU A 131 -23.22 -13.10 -12.87
CA GLU A 131 -23.79 -12.73 -11.56
C GLU A 131 -23.21 -11.42 -10.98
N ASP A 132 -22.17 -10.83 -11.59
CA ASP A 132 -21.55 -9.58 -11.14
C ASP A 132 -22.42 -8.31 -11.27
N SER A 133 -23.69 -8.45 -11.65
CA SER A 133 -24.64 -7.33 -11.69
C SER A 133 -25.59 -7.22 -10.49
N GLN A 134 -25.54 -8.15 -9.53
CA GLN A 134 -26.23 -8.04 -8.24
C GLN A 134 -25.50 -8.81 -7.14
N SER A 135 -24.42 -8.26 -6.59
CA SER A 135 -24.09 -8.55 -5.20
C SER A 135 -25.12 -7.85 -4.30
N GLU A 136 -26.34 -8.41 -4.23
CA GLU A 136 -27.10 -8.26 -3.00
C GLU A 136 -26.24 -8.92 -1.93
N GLU A 137 -25.62 -8.12 -1.06
CA GLU A 137 -25.07 -8.55 0.22
C GLU A 137 -26.15 -9.37 0.92
N THR A 138 -26.09 -10.69 0.73
CA THR A 138 -26.96 -11.60 1.45
C THR A 138 -26.28 -11.78 2.78
N GLU A 139 -26.91 -11.26 3.84
CA GLU A 139 -26.53 -11.52 5.23
C GLU A 139 -26.34 -13.04 5.42
N SER A 140 -25.10 -13.54 5.43
CA SER A 140 -24.81 -14.86 5.99
C SER A 140 -24.31 -14.65 7.43
N SER A 141 -25.24 -14.34 8.33
CA SER A 141 -25.04 -14.59 9.76
C SER A 141 -25.28 -16.08 10.01
N GLU A 142 -24.35 -16.92 9.57
CA GLU A 142 -24.11 -18.30 9.97
C GLU A 142 -22.81 -18.71 9.27
N SER A 143 -21.98 -19.52 9.91
CA SER A 143 -20.78 -20.12 9.31
C SER A 143 -21.19 -21.08 8.19
N GLU A 144 -21.67 -20.55 7.06
CA GLU A 144 -21.90 -21.32 5.85
C GLU A 144 -20.52 -21.75 5.34
N GLU A 145 -20.33 -23.06 5.19
CA GLU A 145 -19.14 -23.61 4.55
C GLU A 145 -18.99 -22.95 3.18
N VAL A 146 -17.84 -22.31 2.93
CA VAL A 146 -17.52 -21.75 1.61
C VAL A 146 -17.70 -22.85 0.58
N ASN A 147 -18.66 -22.68 -0.32
CA ASN A 147 -18.90 -23.66 -1.36
C ASN A 147 -17.78 -23.51 -2.39
N ILE A 148 -16.97 -24.56 -2.54
CA ILE A 148 -15.86 -24.58 -3.50
C ILE A 148 -16.32 -24.32 -4.94
N ASP A 149 -17.56 -24.65 -5.28
CA ASP A 149 -18.15 -24.36 -6.60
C ASP A 149 -18.18 -22.86 -6.91
N ASP A 150 -18.30 -22.01 -5.88
CA ASP A 150 -18.37 -20.54 -6.04
C ASP A 150 -16.97 -19.93 -6.23
N LEU A 151 -15.90 -20.70 -5.97
CA LEU A 151 -14.51 -20.30 -6.15
C LEU A 151 -13.93 -20.72 -7.50
N ILE A 152 -14.67 -21.51 -8.28
CA ILE A 152 -14.23 -21.97 -9.61
C ILE A 152 -14.47 -20.87 -10.64
N GLN A 153 -13.41 -20.47 -11.33
CA GLN A 153 -13.44 -19.44 -12.37
C GLN A 153 -12.93 -19.97 -13.70
N GLU A 154 -13.44 -19.45 -14.82
CA GLU A 154 -12.99 -19.82 -16.17
C GLU A 154 -11.76 -18.97 -16.54
N TRP A 155 -10.59 -19.50 -16.21
CA TRP A 155 -9.28 -18.89 -16.49
C TRP A 155 -8.73 -19.32 -17.85
N HIS A 156 -8.11 -18.38 -18.57
CA HIS A 156 -7.36 -18.66 -19.79
C HIS A 156 -5.96 -18.06 -19.73
N LEU A 157 -4.99 -18.74 -20.34
CA LEU A 157 -3.62 -18.26 -20.47
C LEU A 157 -3.21 -18.29 -21.94
N TYR A 158 -2.84 -17.14 -22.48
CA TYR A 158 -2.42 -17.00 -23.87
C TYR A 158 -0.97 -16.57 -23.97
N ARG A 159 -0.20 -17.24 -24.83
CA ARG A 159 1.17 -16.88 -25.20
C ARG A 159 1.19 -16.25 -26.59
N TYR A 160 1.68 -15.03 -26.69
CA TYR A 160 1.79 -14.27 -27.93
C TYR A 160 3.24 -14.00 -28.29
N ALA A 161 3.66 -14.46 -29.47
CA ALA A 161 5.05 -14.38 -29.93
C ALA A 161 5.40 -13.08 -30.68
N GLY A 162 4.55 -12.05 -30.59
CA GLY A 162 4.70 -10.78 -31.31
C GLY A 162 4.24 -10.80 -32.77
N GLU A 163 4.01 -11.99 -33.35
CA GLU A 163 3.45 -12.15 -34.70
C GLU A 163 2.48 -13.34 -34.74
N GLY A 164 1.41 -13.21 -35.55
CA GLY A 164 0.43 -14.27 -35.77
C GLY A 164 -0.70 -14.29 -34.73
N GLU A 165 -1.26 -15.46 -34.49
CA GLU A 165 -2.30 -15.69 -33.47
C GLU A 165 -1.64 -16.14 -32.16
N ALA A 166 -2.19 -15.71 -31.02
CA ALA A 166 -1.75 -16.18 -29.71
C ALA A 166 -2.09 -17.68 -29.53
N GLN A 167 -1.20 -18.40 -28.86
CA GLN A 167 -1.38 -19.80 -28.49
C GLN A 167 -1.96 -19.88 -27.08
N GLU A 168 -3.08 -20.58 -26.90
CA GLU A 168 -3.59 -20.90 -25.58
C GLU A 168 -2.78 -22.03 -24.93
N LEU A 169 -2.46 -21.86 -23.65
CA LEU A 169 -1.79 -22.83 -22.79
C LEU A 169 -2.79 -23.35 -21.74
N TYR A 170 -2.63 -24.61 -21.33
CA TYR A 170 -3.56 -25.26 -20.41
C TYR A 170 -2.88 -25.84 -19.15
N PRO A 171 -2.25 -25.00 -18.29
CA PRO A 171 -1.78 -25.46 -16.98
C PRO A 171 -2.92 -26.11 -16.19
N GLU A 172 -2.67 -27.27 -15.58
CA GLU A 172 -3.73 -28.05 -14.93
C GLU A 172 -4.38 -27.33 -13.75
N CYS A 173 -3.67 -26.42 -13.08
CA CYS A 173 -4.22 -25.56 -12.02
C CYS A 173 -5.32 -24.59 -12.49
N LEU A 174 -5.34 -24.23 -13.78
CA LEU A 174 -6.38 -23.37 -14.36
C LEU A 174 -7.63 -24.16 -14.74
N SER A 175 -7.54 -25.49 -14.84
CA SER A 175 -8.69 -26.34 -15.16
C SER A 175 -9.68 -26.41 -14.00
N GLU A 176 -10.96 -26.61 -14.29
CA GLU A 176 -11.98 -26.81 -13.24
C GLU A 176 -11.61 -27.95 -12.27
N GLU A 177 -11.04 -29.04 -12.78
CA GLU A 177 -10.60 -30.17 -11.95
C GLU A 177 -9.45 -29.76 -11.01
N GLY A 178 -8.43 -29.08 -11.54
CA GLY A 178 -7.31 -28.59 -10.73
C GLY A 178 -7.73 -27.59 -9.67
N GLN A 179 -8.64 -26.66 -10.01
CA GLN A 179 -9.21 -25.71 -9.04
C GLN A 179 -9.99 -26.43 -7.94
N ARG A 180 -10.79 -27.44 -8.27
CA ARG A 180 -11.53 -28.24 -7.27
C ARG A 180 -10.60 -29.02 -6.35
N GLU A 181 -9.50 -29.54 -6.87
CA GLU A 181 -8.50 -30.25 -6.07
C GLU A 181 -7.75 -29.30 -5.14
N ALA A 182 -7.48 -28.06 -5.57
CA ALA A 182 -6.75 -27.05 -4.82
C ALA A 182 -7.60 -26.28 -3.79
N GLY A 183 -8.93 -26.35 -3.85
CA GLY A 183 -9.80 -25.52 -2.98
C GLY A 183 -10.22 -24.19 -3.60
N GLY A 184 -10.03 -24.02 -4.91
CA GLY A 184 -10.12 -22.75 -5.64
C GLY A 184 -8.77 -22.36 -6.24
N PHE A 185 -8.76 -21.31 -7.06
CA PHE A 185 -7.52 -20.76 -7.61
C PHE A 185 -7.60 -19.25 -7.75
N PHE A 186 -6.62 -18.57 -7.16
CA PHE A 186 -6.39 -17.15 -7.35
C PHE A 186 -4.88 -16.95 -7.58
N PRO A 187 -4.46 -16.42 -8.75
CA PRO A 187 -3.05 -16.34 -9.12
C PRO A 187 -2.35 -15.14 -8.46
N TYR A 188 -1.94 -15.30 -7.20
CA TYR A 188 -1.19 -14.26 -6.46
C TYR A 188 0.21 -14.00 -7.05
N TYR A 189 0.79 -15.00 -7.72
CA TYR A 189 2.02 -14.87 -8.50
C TYR A 189 1.85 -15.48 -9.89
N PHE A 190 2.49 -14.85 -10.88
CA PHE A 190 2.60 -15.36 -12.23
C PHE A 190 3.94 -14.94 -12.83
N GLY A 191 4.74 -15.92 -13.25
CA GLY A 191 6.01 -15.76 -13.96
C GLY A 191 6.20 -16.84 -15.03
N VAL A 192 7.20 -16.70 -15.89
CA VAL A 192 7.52 -17.67 -16.95
C VAL A 192 9.04 -17.77 -17.09
N ASN A 193 9.57 -19.00 -17.03
CA ASN A 193 11.02 -19.23 -17.17
C ASN A 193 11.52 -19.15 -18.62
N GLN A 194 12.83 -19.30 -18.81
CA GLN A 194 13.48 -19.20 -20.13
C GLN A 194 13.04 -20.28 -21.11
N GLU A 195 12.57 -21.43 -20.62
CA GLU A 195 11.99 -22.48 -21.47
C GLU A 195 10.53 -22.20 -21.83
N GLY A 196 9.91 -21.14 -21.30
CA GLY A 196 8.53 -20.76 -21.57
C GLY A 196 7.50 -21.49 -20.72
N ASP A 197 7.94 -22.16 -19.65
CA ASP A 197 7.10 -22.87 -18.69
C ASP A 197 6.52 -21.88 -17.67
N PRO A 198 5.17 -21.76 -17.57
CA PRO A 198 4.54 -20.83 -16.64
C PRO A 198 4.59 -21.32 -15.20
N ALA A 199 4.78 -20.40 -14.27
CA ALA A 199 4.79 -20.63 -12.83
C ALA A 199 3.71 -19.80 -12.14
N PHE A 200 2.99 -20.41 -11.19
CA PHE A 200 1.88 -19.78 -10.47
C PHE A 200 1.96 -20.02 -8.98
N MET A 201 1.58 -19.01 -8.20
CA MET A 201 1.10 -19.21 -6.83
C MET A 201 -0.42 -19.09 -6.82
N GLY A 202 -1.09 -20.20 -6.52
CA GLY A 202 -2.52 -20.21 -6.22
C GLY A 202 -2.78 -19.84 -4.75
N MET A 203 -3.80 -20.43 -4.14
CA MET A 203 -3.98 -20.29 -2.68
C MET A 203 -2.93 -21.14 -1.95
N GLY A 204 -2.02 -20.52 -1.20
CA GLY A 204 -1.03 -21.26 -0.41
C GLY A 204 0.30 -20.54 -0.25
N SER A 205 1.33 -21.32 0.04
CA SER A 205 2.71 -20.86 0.30
C SER A 205 3.69 -21.62 -0.60
N GLU A 206 3.28 -21.85 -1.85
CA GLU A 206 4.01 -22.65 -2.83
C GLU A 206 3.81 -22.08 -4.23
N ILE A 207 4.91 -22.00 -5.01
CA ILE A 207 4.88 -21.69 -6.44
C ILE A 207 5.07 -23.00 -7.20
N ALA A 208 4.15 -23.33 -8.09
CA ALA A 208 4.25 -24.49 -8.95
C ALA A 208 4.59 -24.07 -10.39
N ILE A 209 5.49 -24.80 -11.06
CA ILE A 209 5.82 -24.60 -12.48
C ILE A 209 5.26 -25.72 -13.34
N TYR A 210 4.72 -25.35 -14.50
CA TYR A 210 3.96 -26.24 -15.38
C TYR A 210 4.63 -26.35 -16.74
N ASP A 211 4.70 -27.56 -17.27
CA ASP A 211 5.19 -27.82 -18.62
C ASP A 211 4.29 -27.13 -19.65
N LYS A 212 4.82 -26.22 -20.47
CA LYS A 212 4.01 -25.43 -21.42
C LYS A 212 3.26 -26.27 -22.46
N ASP A 213 3.78 -27.45 -22.81
CA ASP A 213 3.25 -28.29 -23.88
C ASP A 213 2.17 -29.26 -23.36
N THR A 214 2.35 -29.79 -22.15
CA THR A 214 1.45 -30.80 -21.55
C THR A 214 0.53 -30.23 -20.48
N GLY A 215 0.83 -29.04 -19.94
CA GLY A 215 0.08 -28.38 -18.88
C GLY A 215 0.29 -28.99 -17.48
N LYS A 216 1.18 -29.98 -17.34
CA LYS A 216 1.36 -30.71 -16.09
C LYS A 216 2.33 -30.02 -15.16
N GLU A 217 2.04 -30.05 -13.87
CA GLU A 217 2.97 -29.63 -12.83
C GLU A 217 4.27 -30.43 -12.94
N GLN A 218 5.39 -29.72 -12.96
CA GLN A 218 6.74 -30.30 -12.98
C GLN A 218 7.36 -30.28 -11.58
N TYR A 219 7.37 -29.11 -10.95
CA TYR A 219 7.98 -28.87 -9.65
C TYR A 219 7.19 -27.84 -8.85
N THR A 220 7.31 -27.91 -7.52
CA THR A 220 6.67 -27.01 -6.59
C THR A 220 7.70 -26.51 -5.57
N PHE A 221 7.71 -25.20 -5.34
CA PHE A 221 8.72 -24.47 -4.60
C PHE A 221 8.09 -23.82 -3.38
N PRO A 222 8.54 -24.14 -2.16
CA PRO A 222 8.11 -23.44 -0.95
C PRO A 222 8.41 -21.93 -1.03
N SER A 223 7.43 -21.12 -0.67
CA SER A 223 7.50 -19.65 -0.72
C SER A 223 6.59 -19.04 0.34
N TYR A 224 6.94 -17.87 0.87
CA TYR A 224 6.02 -17.05 1.64
C TYR A 224 4.68 -16.89 0.89
N MET A 225 3.58 -16.86 1.65
CA MET A 225 2.22 -16.70 1.10
C MET A 225 2.02 -15.27 0.62
N ILE A 226 2.03 -15.09 -0.70
CA ILE A 226 1.76 -13.81 -1.36
C ILE A 226 0.26 -13.53 -1.27
N MET A 227 -0.10 -12.39 -0.68
CA MET A 227 -1.51 -12.02 -0.44
C MET A 227 -2.00 -10.86 -1.31
N ASN A 228 -1.08 -10.08 -1.89
CA ASN A 228 -1.42 -8.94 -2.74
C ASN A 228 -0.27 -8.63 -3.71
N SER A 229 -0.56 -7.83 -4.73
CA SER A 229 0.40 -7.49 -5.78
C SER A 229 1.55 -6.60 -5.31
N SER A 230 1.40 -5.83 -4.23
CA SER A 230 2.46 -4.95 -3.70
C SER A 230 3.59 -5.72 -3.00
N ASP A 231 3.33 -6.95 -2.58
CA ASP A 231 4.23 -7.84 -1.84
C ASP A 231 4.46 -9.13 -2.65
N THR A 232 5.02 -9.00 -3.85
CA THR A 232 5.19 -10.16 -4.74
C THR A 232 6.32 -11.06 -4.27
N MET A 233 7.41 -10.52 -3.70
CA MET A 233 8.55 -11.25 -3.10
C MET A 233 9.05 -12.50 -3.85
N ALA A 234 8.82 -12.56 -5.16
CA ALA A 234 9.14 -13.66 -6.04
C ALA A 234 9.39 -13.11 -7.44
N ASP A 235 10.44 -13.60 -8.11
CA ASP A 235 10.73 -13.24 -9.49
C ASP A 235 11.57 -14.32 -10.20
N ILE A 236 11.45 -14.43 -11.52
CA ILE A 236 12.19 -15.40 -12.34
C ILE A 236 13.18 -14.67 -13.24
N SER A 237 14.45 -15.05 -13.16
CA SER A 237 15.50 -14.60 -14.08
C SER A 237 16.14 -15.81 -14.75
N GLY A 238 16.02 -15.89 -16.07
CA GLY A 238 16.35 -17.07 -16.86
C GLY A 238 15.58 -18.30 -16.37
N ASN A 239 16.31 -19.24 -15.75
CA ASN A 239 15.74 -20.46 -15.18
C ASN A 239 15.81 -20.49 -13.65
N ILE A 240 16.16 -19.37 -13.00
CA ILE A 240 16.25 -19.27 -11.55
C ILE A 240 15.03 -18.52 -11.04
N LEU A 241 14.25 -19.18 -10.18
CA LEU A 241 13.19 -18.57 -9.40
C LEU A 241 13.77 -18.13 -8.05
N ALA A 242 13.69 -16.84 -7.75
CA ALA A 242 14.01 -16.30 -6.43
C ALA A 242 12.71 -16.04 -5.68
N VAL A 243 12.60 -16.48 -4.43
CA VAL A 243 11.41 -16.30 -3.58
C VAL A 243 11.80 -16.01 -2.14
N LEU A 244 10.99 -15.25 -1.41
CA LEU A 244 11.08 -15.21 0.04
C LEU A 244 10.63 -16.56 0.62
N GLY A 245 11.47 -17.18 1.45
CA GLY A 245 11.15 -18.44 2.12
C GLY A 245 10.07 -18.29 3.21
N ASN A 246 9.48 -19.41 3.63
CA ASN A 246 8.38 -19.47 4.61
C ASN A 246 8.69 -18.90 6.01
N GLU A 247 9.96 -18.74 6.37
CA GLU A 247 10.37 -18.17 7.67
C GLU A 247 10.71 -16.67 7.57
N ASP A 248 10.54 -16.06 6.39
CA ASP A 248 10.90 -14.67 6.08
C ASP A 248 12.37 -14.32 6.39
N GLN A 249 13.24 -15.33 6.46
CA GLN A 249 14.67 -15.14 6.79
C GLN A 249 15.56 -15.08 5.56
N ASP A 250 15.20 -15.80 4.49
CA ASP A 250 16.06 -16.02 3.35
C ASP A 250 15.28 -15.82 2.03
N LEU A 251 15.93 -15.18 1.07
CA LEU A 251 15.58 -15.29 -0.35
C LEU A 251 16.16 -16.60 -0.89
N VAL A 252 15.31 -17.57 -1.18
CA VAL A 252 15.69 -18.90 -1.66
C VAL A 252 15.68 -18.92 -3.19
N LEU A 253 16.71 -19.53 -3.78
CA LEU A 253 16.90 -19.62 -5.22
C LEU A 253 16.69 -21.06 -5.70
N TYR A 254 15.76 -21.26 -6.62
CA TYR A 254 15.45 -22.57 -7.19
C TYR A 254 15.74 -22.62 -8.69
N ASP A 255 16.36 -23.71 -9.14
CA ASP A 255 16.46 -24.01 -10.57
C ASP A 255 15.14 -24.62 -11.04
N THR A 256 14.44 -23.89 -11.91
CA THR A 256 13.11 -24.25 -12.41
C THR A 256 13.10 -25.48 -13.34
N GLN A 257 14.26 -25.91 -13.83
CA GLN A 257 14.39 -27.07 -14.72
C GLN A 257 14.62 -28.38 -13.96
N THR A 258 15.22 -28.29 -12.78
CA THR A 258 15.60 -29.44 -11.94
C THR A 258 14.78 -29.57 -10.66
N GLY A 259 14.13 -28.49 -10.23
CA GLY A 259 13.43 -28.43 -8.94
C GLY A 259 14.37 -28.29 -7.74
N GLU A 260 15.68 -28.13 -7.96
CA GLU A 260 16.67 -28.10 -6.89
C GLU A 260 16.90 -26.67 -6.36
N GLU A 261 17.06 -26.54 -5.05
CA GLU A 261 17.59 -25.33 -4.41
C GLU A 261 19.05 -25.14 -4.85
N THR A 262 19.35 -23.95 -5.36
CA THR A 262 20.68 -23.58 -5.88
C THR A 262 21.43 -22.64 -4.93
N GLY A 263 20.72 -21.91 -4.09
CA GLY A 263 21.29 -20.99 -3.12
C GLY A 263 20.24 -20.34 -2.23
N ALA A 264 20.71 -19.62 -1.22
CA ALA A 264 19.89 -18.81 -0.34
C ALA A 264 20.68 -17.54 0.04
N ILE A 265 19.97 -16.42 0.13
CA ILE A 265 20.53 -15.11 0.48
C ILE A 265 19.80 -14.63 1.74
N ASP A 266 20.55 -14.24 2.76
CA ASP A 266 20.00 -13.65 3.99
C ASP A 266 19.17 -12.41 3.64
N PHE A 267 17.87 -12.47 3.89
CA PHE A 267 16.93 -11.38 3.67
C PHE A 267 17.05 -10.33 4.77
N GLY A 268 17.46 -10.72 5.97
CA GLY A 268 17.54 -9.86 7.13
C GLY A 268 16.17 -9.36 7.62
N ASP A 269 16.21 -8.28 8.40
CA ASP A 269 15.02 -7.63 8.98
C ASP A 269 14.53 -6.51 8.06
N GLN A 270 14.06 -6.89 6.86
CA GLN A 270 13.57 -5.97 5.85
C GLN A 270 12.06 -6.12 5.65
N ASP A 271 11.42 -5.01 5.30
CA ASP A 271 10.01 -5.05 4.91
C ASP A 271 9.87 -5.71 3.55
N ARG A 272 8.76 -6.42 3.36
CA ARG A 272 8.46 -7.05 2.08
C ARG A 272 8.04 -6.01 1.02
N GLY A 273 8.02 -6.42 -0.24
CA GLY A 273 7.70 -5.54 -1.35
C GLY A 273 7.85 -6.21 -2.72
N GLN A 274 8.34 -5.44 -3.69
CA GLN A 274 8.62 -5.94 -5.04
C GLN A 274 10.04 -6.47 -5.14
N LEU A 275 10.17 -7.77 -5.40
CA LEU A 275 11.45 -8.39 -5.74
C LEU A 275 11.67 -8.28 -7.25
N CYS A 276 12.88 -7.89 -7.65
CA CYS A 276 13.32 -7.90 -9.05
C CYS A 276 14.64 -8.68 -9.15
N ALA A 277 14.62 -9.80 -9.86
CA ALA A 277 15.79 -10.62 -10.16
C ALA A 277 16.49 -10.08 -11.41
N ALA A 278 17.42 -9.13 -11.23
CA ALA A 278 18.13 -8.46 -12.32
C ALA A 278 19.16 -9.36 -13.06
N GLY A 279 19.27 -10.64 -12.68
CA GLY A 279 20.24 -11.58 -13.23
C GLY A 279 21.66 -11.40 -12.67
N GLU A 280 22.58 -12.25 -13.14
CA GLU A 280 23.99 -12.27 -12.71
C GLU A 280 24.20 -12.31 -11.17
N GLY A 281 23.28 -12.94 -10.44
CA GLY A 281 23.32 -13.04 -8.98
C GLY A 281 23.02 -11.72 -8.26
N THR A 282 22.30 -10.79 -8.91
CA THR A 282 21.86 -9.52 -8.33
C THR A 282 20.34 -9.49 -8.20
N TYR A 283 19.86 -9.10 -7.02
CA TYR A 283 18.45 -8.97 -6.73
C TYR A 283 18.19 -7.61 -6.10
N TYR A 284 17.11 -6.96 -6.49
CA TYR A 284 16.66 -5.72 -5.91
C TYR A 284 15.34 -5.94 -5.20
N LEU A 285 15.18 -5.26 -4.07
CA LEU A 285 13.91 -5.19 -3.33
C LEU A 285 13.49 -3.73 -3.26
N ALA A 286 12.28 -3.42 -3.71
CA ALA A 286 11.68 -2.11 -3.52
C ALA A 286 10.47 -2.21 -2.58
N ASN A 287 10.45 -1.38 -1.55
CA ASN A 287 9.36 -1.29 -0.57
C ASN A 287 9.21 0.17 -0.08
N SER A 288 8.32 0.42 0.87
CA SER A 288 8.07 1.77 1.42
C SER A 288 9.26 2.40 2.16
N LYS A 289 10.30 1.62 2.48
CA LYS A 289 11.54 2.12 3.10
C LYS A 289 12.58 2.51 2.04
N GLY A 290 12.56 1.91 0.84
CA GLY A 290 13.55 2.20 -0.17
C GLY A 290 13.80 1.10 -1.20
N ILE A 291 14.95 1.25 -1.88
CA ILE A 291 15.48 0.22 -2.79
C ILE A 291 16.71 -0.41 -2.12
N PHE A 292 16.68 -1.73 -1.98
CA PHE A 292 17.72 -2.54 -1.38
C PHE A 292 18.34 -3.47 -2.43
N VAL A 293 19.65 -3.67 -2.35
CA VAL A 293 20.39 -4.57 -3.25
C VAL A 293 20.86 -5.79 -2.48
N TYR A 294 20.65 -6.97 -3.05
CA TYR A 294 21.15 -8.25 -2.58
C TYR A 294 22.06 -8.89 -3.64
N LYS A 295 23.17 -9.46 -3.21
CA LYS A 295 24.10 -10.21 -4.07
C LYS A 295 24.21 -11.66 -3.61
N GLU A 296 24.17 -12.58 -4.57
CA GLU A 296 24.22 -14.03 -4.33
C GLU A 296 25.51 -14.49 -3.62
N ASP A 297 26.63 -13.76 -3.80
CA ASP A 297 27.90 -14.07 -3.13
C ASP A 297 27.93 -13.65 -1.64
N GLY A 298 26.80 -13.18 -1.10
CA GLY A 298 26.64 -12.74 0.28
C GLY A 298 27.22 -11.35 0.56
N SER A 299 27.55 -10.57 -0.47
CA SER A 299 28.02 -9.20 -0.31
C SER A 299 26.86 -8.20 -0.21
N ILE A 300 26.62 -7.74 1.03
CA ILE A 300 25.91 -6.52 1.47
C ILE A 300 24.44 -6.38 1.01
N VAL A 301 23.53 -6.29 1.99
CA VAL A 301 22.24 -5.57 1.81
C VAL A 301 22.54 -4.08 1.90
N GLU A 302 22.52 -3.38 0.77
CA GLU A 302 22.69 -1.92 0.73
C GLU A 302 21.36 -1.28 0.38
N GLN A 303 20.88 -0.38 1.25
CA GLN A 303 19.82 0.55 0.88
C GLN A 303 20.43 1.65 0.01
N ILE A 304 20.16 1.59 -1.29
CA ILE A 304 20.71 2.53 -2.28
C ILE A 304 19.81 3.75 -2.48
N TYR A 305 18.53 3.64 -2.11
CA TYR A 305 17.57 4.72 -2.14
C TYR A 305 16.74 4.71 -0.85
N ASP A 306 16.57 5.90 -0.26
CA ASP A 306 15.71 6.12 0.90
C ASP A 306 14.36 6.69 0.43
N ALA A 307 13.30 5.91 0.62
CA ALA A 307 11.95 6.28 0.17
C ALA A 307 11.25 7.26 1.12
N GLY A 308 11.85 7.63 2.26
CA GLY A 308 11.27 8.52 3.26
C GLY A 308 10.81 9.87 2.70
N ARG A 309 11.40 10.34 1.60
CA ARG A 309 11.02 11.59 0.91
C ARG A 309 10.36 11.39 -0.44
N GLY A 310 10.31 10.14 -0.93
CA GLY A 310 9.83 9.79 -2.26
C GLY A 310 8.37 9.39 -2.29
N VAL A 311 7.78 9.36 -3.48
CA VAL A 311 6.51 8.73 -3.82
C VAL A 311 6.54 7.25 -3.42
N MET A 312 7.68 6.57 -3.53
CA MET A 312 7.81 5.18 -3.08
C MET A 312 7.39 4.98 -1.61
N GLY A 313 7.62 5.97 -0.73
CA GLY A 313 7.25 5.86 0.68
C GLY A 313 5.73 5.81 0.91
N GLU A 314 4.94 6.33 -0.03
CA GLU A 314 3.47 6.37 0.04
C GLU A 314 2.82 4.99 -0.19
N THR A 315 3.60 3.97 -0.57
CA THR A 315 3.10 2.58 -0.63
C THR A 315 2.79 1.99 0.76
N ALA A 316 3.16 2.68 1.84
CA ALA A 316 2.75 2.33 3.20
C ALA A 316 1.26 2.66 3.49
N SER A 317 0.63 3.51 2.68
CA SER A 317 -0.71 4.05 2.95
C SER A 317 -1.62 4.05 1.72
N SER A 318 -1.26 4.76 0.65
CA SER A 318 -2.19 5.16 -0.42
C SER A 318 -1.92 4.51 -1.77
N LEU A 319 -0.70 3.99 -2.00
CA LEU A 319 -0.30 3.46 -3.29
C LEU A 319 -0.22 1.92 -3.31
N ILE A 320 -0.85 1.32 -4.31
CA ILE A 320 -0.59 -0.06 -4.72
C ILE A 320 0.71 -0.07 -5.53
N PHE A 321 1.68 -0.89 -5.13
CA PHE A 321 2.95 -1.04 -5.84
C PHE A 321 2.80 -2.12 -6.92
N ASN A 322 2.56 -1.70 -8.17
CA ASN A 322 2.22 -2.61 -9.26
C ASN A 322 3.41 -3.44 -9.74
N HIS A 323 4.58 -2.82 -9.90
CA HIS A 323 5.78 -3.49 -10.41
C HIS A 323 7.04 -2.64 -10.18
N PHE A 324 8.17 -3.31 -10.00
CA PHE A 324 9.50 -2.70 -9.92
C PHE A 324 10.44 -3.35 -10.94
N LEU A 325 11.14 -2.52 -11.72
CA LEU A 325 11.97 -2.95 -12.84
C LEU A 325 13.37 -2.36 -12.71
N ALA A 326 14.40 -3.20 -12.85
CA ALA A 326 15.80 -2.78 -12.95
C ALA A 326 16.24 -2.68 -14.42
N GLY A 327 16.67 -1.50 -14.84
CA GLY A 327 17.24 -1.23 -16.16
C GLY A 327 18.72 -1.61 -16.26
N GLU A 328 19.27 -1.51 -17.47
CA GLU A 328 20.65 -1.91 -17.75
C GLU A 328 21.72 -0.95 -17.16
N ASN A 329 21.34 0.26 -16.76
CA ASN A 329 22.28 1.29 -16.32
C ASN A 329 22.23 1.53 -14.80
N GLU A 330 21.88 0.49 -14.03
CA GLU A 330 21.63 0.59 -12.58
C GLU A 330 20.59 1.67 -12.27
N ASP A 331 19.63 1.84 -13.17
CA ASP A 331 18.46 2.70 -13.05
C ASP A 331 17.20 1.86 -12.88
N PHE A 332 16.14 2.44 -12.32
CA PHE A 332 14.94 1.67 -11.95
C PHE A 332 13.67 2.38 -12.33
N TYR A 333 12.61 1.60 -12.52
CA TYR A 333 11.26 2.11 -12.72
C TYR A 333 10.32 1.45 -11.72
N ALA A 334 9.43 2.23 -11.14
CA ALA A 334 8.37 1.74 -10.26
C ALA A 334 7.03 2.27 -10.75
N LEU A 335 6.04 1.38 -10.87
CA LEU A 335 4.68 1.72 -11.26
C LEU A 335 3.75 1.59 -10.06
N TYR A 336 2.87 2.57 -9.90
CA TYR A 336 1.95 2.63 -8.78
C TYR A 336 0.52 2.90 -9.24
N THR A 337 -0.46 2.39 -8.50
CA THR A 337 -1.86 2.80 -8.63
C THR A 337 -2.29 3.44 -7.32
N ASP A 338 -2.76 4.68 -7.38
CA ASP A 338 -3.37 5.33 -6.24
C ASP A 338 -4.71 4.63 -5.90
N TYR A 339 -4.84 4.13 -4.68
CA TYR A 339 -5.95 3.28 -4.27
C TYR A 339 -7.30 4.02 -4.33
N GLU A 340 -7.34 5.32 -4.01
CA GLU A 340 -8.58 6.08 -3.96
C GLU A 340 -9.02 6.57 -5.34
N THR A 341 -8.06 7.12 -6.10
CA THR A 341 -8.33 7.75 -7.40
C THR A 341 -8.21 6.78 -8.57
N GLN A 342 -7.66 5.58 -8.34
CA GLN A 342 -7.33 4.60 -9.38
C GLN A 342 -6.35 5.13 -10.43
N LYS A 343 -5.64 6.22 -10.13
CA LYS A 343 -4.69 6.84 -11.05
C LYS A 343 -3.40 6.02 -11.07
N LEU A 344 -3.01 5.55 -12.25
CA LEU A 344 -1.70 4.98 -12.51
C LEU A 344 -0.62 6.09 -12.52
N SER A 345 0.54 5.84 -11.93
CA SER A 345 1.74 6.70 -11.92
C SER A 345 3.01 5.87 -12.16
N ILE A 346 4.08 6.52 -12.59
CA ILE A 346 5.40 5.89 -12.75
C ILE A 346 6.51 6.82 -12.26
N CYS A 347 7.45 6.26 -11.52
CA CYS A 347 8.66 6.95 -11.08
C CYS A 347 9.91 6.29 -11.68
N TYR A 348 10.88 7.13 -12.04
CA TYR A 348 12.19 6.74 -12.52
C TYR A 348 13.25 7.03 -11.44
N TYR A 349 14.13 6.08 -11.18
CA TYR A 349 15.17 6.18 -10.16
C TYR A 349 16.54 6.09 -10.82
N TYR A 350 17.38 7.11 -10.64
CA TYR A 350 18.72 7.14 -11.22
C TYR A 350 19.75 7.76 -10.29
N TYR A 351 20.99 7.30 -10.39
CA TYR A 351 22.09 7.83 -9.59
C TYR A 351 22.51 9.23 -10.09
N ASN A 352 22.56 10.20 -9.18
CA ASN A 352 23.06 11.54 -9.47
C ASN A 352 24.20 11.94 -8.51
N GLY A 353 25.43 11.89 -9.03
CA GLY A 353 26.66 12.26 -8.33
C GLY A 353 26.77 13.72 -7.86
N SER A 354 25.87 14.60 -8.32
CA SER A 354 25.89 16.04 -8.02
C SER A 354 24.96 16.45 -6.89
N VAL A 355 24.10 15.55 -6.41
CA VAL A 355 23.16 15.84 -5.35
C VAL A 355 23.92 16.05 -4.04
N THR A 356 23.64 17.18 -3.41
CA THR A 356 24.12 17.51 -2.06
C THR A 356 22.90 17.86 -1.23
N SER A 357 22.46 16.95 -0.37
CA SER A 357 21.40 17.20 0.61
C SER A 357 21.95 18.09 1.73
N GLU A 358 22.08 19.40 1.46
CA GLU A 358 22.38 20.38 2.51
C GLU A 358 21.08 20.75 3.21
N VAL A 359 20.84 20.13 4.37
CA VAL A 359 19.81 20.55 5.32
C VAL A 359 20.18 21.94 5.86
N LYS A 360 19.25 22.89 5.75
CA LYS A 360 19.39 24.28 6.20
C LYS A 360 18.43 24.65 7.33
N ASN A 361 17.30 23.96 7.39
CA ASN A 361 16.28 24.15 8.41
C ASN A 361 15.96 22.80 9.05
N GLU A 362 15.60 22.83 10.33
CA GLU A 362 15.13 21.67 11.08
C GLU A 362 13.75 22.04 11.65
N LEU A 363 12.81 21.10 11.58
CA LEU A 363 11.47 21.21 12.14
C LEU A 363 11.18 19.95 12.96
N SER A 364 10.51 20.10 14.10
CA SER A 364 10.13 18.98 14.96
C SER A 364 8.61 18.89 15.10
N VAL A 365 8.08 17.68 14.90
CA VAL A 365 6.65 17.37 15.01
C VAL A 365 6.50 16.28 16.05
N TYR A 366 5.51 16.41 16.94
CA TYR A 366 5.20 15.38 17.92
C TYR A 366 3.71 15.06 17.94
N SER A 367 3.40 13.78 18.13
CA SER A 367 2.05 13.32 18.47
C SER A 367 2.08 12.35 19.64
N LEU A 368 0.97 12.23 20.36
CA LEU A 368 0.87 11.22 21.41
C LEU A 368 0.88 9.80 20.81
N TYR A 369 0.15 9.61 19.71
CA TYR A 369 0.03 8.36 18.98
C TYR A 369 0.64 8.49 17.58
N GLU A 370 1.24 7.41 17.08
CA GLU A 370 1.69 7.31 15.69
C GLU A 370 0.57 7.70 14.71
N SER A 371 0.90 8.51 13.70
CA SER A 371 -0.06 9.02 12.72
C SER A 371 0.51 8.95 11.31
N ARG A 372 0.01 8.00 10.52
CA ARG A 372 0.36 7.87 9.09
C ARG A 372 0.06 9.15 8.29
N MET A 373 -1.02 9.87 8.65
CA MET A 373 -1.36 11.15 8.01
C MET A 373 -0.23 12.18 8.18
N ILE A 374 0.41 12.20 9.35
CA ILE A 374 1.53 13.12 9.62
C ILE A 374 2.79 12.66 8.94
N GLU A 375 3.07 11.36 8.93
CA GLU A 375 4.18 10.83 8.14
C GLU A 375 4.06 11.28 6.68
N ASP A 376 2.92 11.02 6.04
CA ASP A 376 2.69 11.39 4.63
C ASP A 376 2.81 12.92 4.41
N ALA A 377 2.30 13.72 5.34
CA ALA A 377 2.47 15.18 5.29
C ALA A 377 3.94 15.61 5.41
N VAL A 378 4.70 14.97 6.30
CA VAL A 378 6.14 15.19 6.46
C VAL A 378 6.89 14.80 5.18
N ARG A 379 6.63 13.60 4.63
CA ARG A 379 7.25 13.14 3.37
C ARG A 379 7.02 14.15 2.26
N LYS A 380 5.77 14.59 2.08
CA LYS A 380 5.40 15.58 1.07
C LYS A 380 6.09 16.94 1.30
N TYR A 381 6.13 17.42 2.54
CA TYR A 381 6.75 18.70 2.86
C TYR A 381 8.26 18.69 2.60
N GLU A 382 8.97 17.64 3.03
CA GLU A 382 10.41 17.49 2.77
C GLU A 382 10.72 17.35 1.27
N ARG A 383 9.81 16.74 0.49
CA ARG A 383 9.93 16.65 -0.96
C ARG A 383 9.83 18.02 -1.65
N GLU A 384 8.91 18.86 -1.20
CA GLU A 384 8.73 20.23 -1.70
C GLU A 384 9.80 21.21 -1.15
N HIS A 385 10.39 20.88 0.00
CA HIS A 385 11.37 21.69 0.74
C HIS A 385 12.61 20.87 1.13
N PRO A 386 13.45 20.42 0.17
CA PRO A 386 14.58 19.54 0.44
C PRO A 386 15.67 20.15 1.34
N GLU A 387 15.63 21.48 1.55
CA GLU A 387 16.46 22.19 2.51
C GLU A 387 15.99 22.08 3.97
N THR A 388 14.83 21.47 4.22
CA THR A 388 14.25 21.32 5.56
C THR A 388 14.20 19.85 5.93
N GLU A 389 14.75 19.51 7.09
CA GLU A 389 14.59 18.20 7.70
C GLU A 389 13.47 18.28 8.76
N VAL A 390 12.56 17.32 8.74
CA VAL A 390 11.45 17.24 9.70
C VAL A 390 11.60 15.98 10.53
N THR A 391 11.82 16.14 11.83
CA THR A 391 11.82 15.03 12.79
C THR A 391 10.41 14.84 13.33
N TYR A 392 9.79 13.69 13.04
CA TYR A 392 8.51 13.30 13.61
C TYR A 392 8.72 12.29 14.75
N GLU A 393 8.26 12.63 15.94
CA GLU A 393 8.29 11.78 17.13
C GLU A 393 6.87 11.43 17.58
N TYR A 394 6.68 10.20 18.04
CA TYR A 394 5.45 9.76 18.66
C TYR A 394 5.75 8.85 19.85
N ALA A 395 4.85 8.81 20.82
CA ALA A 395 5.09 8.10 22.07
C ALA A 395 4.39 6.75 22.20
N VAL A 396 3.33 6.54 21.42
CA VAL A 396 2.56 5.30 21.39
C VAL A 396 2.50 4.82 19.95
N GLU A 397 3.05 3.64 19.69
CA GLU A 397 3.06 3.04 18.36
C GLU A 397 1.68 2.47 18.00
N SER A 398 1.46 2.19 16.73
CA SER A 398 0.20 1.65 16.20
C SER A 398 -0.20 0.30 16.81
N ASP A 399 0.77 -0.48 17.31
CA ASP A 399 0.53 -1.76 18.00
C ASP A 399 0.09 -1.57 19.47
N GLY A 400 -0.01 -0.32 19.93
CA GLY A 400 -0.36 0.06 21.29
C GLY A 400 0.81 -0.01 22.28
N SER A 401 2.03 -0.24 21.81
CA SER A 401 3.23 -0.13 22.65
C SER A 401 3.49 1.32 23.04
N GLY A 402 3.78 1.54 24.31
CA GLY A 402 3.95 2.89 24.89
C GLY A 402 3.05 3.11 26.10
N ASN A 403 3.28 4.22 26.82
CA ASN A 403 2.42 4.65 27.92
C ASN A 403 2.06 6.14 27.72
N PRO A 404 0.81 6.45 27.34
CA PRO A 404 0.36 7.81 27.12
C PRO A 404 0.60 8.74 28.32
N GLU A 405 0.39 8.27 29.56
CA GLU A 405 0.54 9.10 30.75
C GLU A 405 2.00 9.53 30.98
N ASP A 406 2.93 8.57 30.90
CA ASP A 406 4.37 8.83 31.06
C ASP A 406 4.90 9.72 29.93
N ALA A 407 4.36 9.54 28.72
CA ALA A 407 4.67 10.36 27.55
C ALA A 407 4.23 11.81 27.72
N ILE A 408 2.99 12.03 28.17
CA ILE A 408 2.46 13.37 28.47
C ILE A 408 3.30 14.06 29.55
N ASP A 409 3.70 13.35 30.63
CA ASP A 409 4.56 13.91 31.67
C ASP A 409 5.96 14.30 31.14
N THR A 410 6.52 13.49 30.24
CA THR A 410 7.79 13.76 29.57
C THR A 410 7.69 15.00 28.68
N LEU A 411 6.68 15.05 27.80
CA LEU A 411 6.40 16.18 26.92
C LEU A 411 6.17 17.46 27.74
N ASN A 412 5.38 17.38 28.81
CA ASN A 412 5.13 18.52 29.71
C ASN A 412 6.41 19.09 30.30
N THR A 413 7.39 18.23 30.61
CA THR A 413 8.70 18.64 31.14
C THR A 413 9.53 19.34 30.06
N GLN A 414 9.54 18.82 28.83
CA GLN A 414 10.21 19.44 27.69
C GLN A 414 9.62 20.82 27.36
N LEU A 415 8.29 20.92 27.28
CA LEU A 415 7.58 22.18 27.03
C LEU A 415 7.88 23.23 28.13
N LEU A 416 7.94 22.83 29.42
CA LEU A 416 8.36 23.72 30.51
C LEU A 416 9.78 24.26 30.34
N ASN A 417 10.68 23.41 29.85
CA ASN A 417 12.08 23.76 29.62
C ASN A 417 12.31 24.53 28.32
N LYS A 418 11.26 24.73 27.50
CA LYS A 418 11.32 25.30 26.15
C LYS A 418 12.17 24.45 25.19
N GLU A 419 12.12 23.13 25.38
CA GLU A 419 12.77 22.10 24.57
C GLU A 419 11.72 21.21 23.90
N GLY A 420 10.46 21.66 23.85
CA GLY A 420 9.39 20.94 23.17
C GLY A 420 9.45 21.13 21.64
N PRO A 421 8.69 20.31 20.92
CA PRO A 421 8.63 20.32 19.46
C PRO A 421 7.99 21.59 18.92
N ASP A 422 8.24 21.89 17.64
CA ASP A 422 7.68 23.06 16.94
C ASP A 422 6.19 22.89 16.64
N ILE A 423 5.76 21.67 16.31
CA ILE A 423 4.37 21.31 15.99
C ILE A 423 3.91 20.18 16.91
N LEU A 424 2.71 20.34 17.48
CA LEU A 424 2.04 19.34 18.31
C LEU A 424 0.73 18.89 17.66
N LEU A 425 0.54 17.57 17.56
CA LEU A 425 -0.79 16.99 17.41
C LEU A 425 -1.43 16.91 18.78
N LEU A 426 -2.58 17.55 18.93
CA LEU A 426 -3.19 17.85 20.21
C LEU A 426 -4.19 16.79 20.70
N ASP A 427 -4.45 15.75 19.89
CA ASP A 427 -5.33 14.64 20.24
C ASP A 427 -4.91 14.01 21.58
N ASP A 428 -5.86 13.95 22.52
CA ASP A 428 -5.70 13.50 23.92
C ASP A 428 -4.66 14.25 24.78
N LEU A 429 -4.09 15.36 24.28
CA LEU A 429 -3.22 16.22 25.07
C LEU A 429 -4.04 17.23 25.90
N PRO A 430 -3.52 17.72 27.05
CA PRO A 430 -4.23 18.65 27.92
C PRO A 430 -4.18 20.10 27.38
N VAL A 431 -4.87 20.36 26.27
CA VAL A 431 -4.84 21.64 25.54
C VAL A 431 -5.13 22.85 26.42
N ASP A 432 -6.20 22.81 27.22
CA ASP A 432 -6.57 23.93 28.11
C ASP A 432 -5.39 24.36 29.00
N SER A 433 -4.65 23.39 29.54
CA SER A 433 -3.44 23.64 30.35
C SER A 433 -2.33 24.29 29.54
N TYR A 434 -2.15 23.88 28.28
CA TYR A 434 -1.15 24.44 27.38
C TYR A 434 -1.47 25.88 26.99
N ILE A 435 -2.74 26.20 26.76
CA ILE A 435 -3.22 27.56 26.52
C ILE A 435 -2.99 28.43 27.77
N GLU A 436 -3.43 27.99 28.96
CA GLU A 436 -3.28 28.73 30.22
C GLU A 436 -1.81 29.03 30.55
N ARG A 437 -0.91 28.12 30.19
CA ARG A 437 0.54 28.23 30.42
C ARG A 437 1.26 29.01 29.31
N GLY A 438 0.56 29.40 28.24
CA GLY A 438 1.13 30.12 27.10
C GLY A 438 2.14 29.29 26.30
N VAL A 439 1.90 27.99 26.19
CA VAL A 439 2.70 27.05 25.40
C VAL A 439 2.33 27.13 23.92
N LEU A 440 1.03 27.25 23.62
CA LEU A 440 0.52 27.30 22.24
C LEU A 440 0.50 28.75 21.71
N GLU A 441 0.84 28.90 20.42
CA GLU A 441 0.79 30.17 19.71
C GLU A 441 -0.66 30.52 19.33
N ASP A 442 -0.98 31.82 19.30
CA ASP A 442 -2.29 32.31 18.85
C ASP A 442 -2.32 32.34 17.32
N LEU A 443 -3.03 31.37 16.72
CA LEU A 443 -3.16 31.18 15.27
C LEU A 443 -4.41 31.87 14.69
N THR A 444 -5.03 32.78 15.43
CA THR A 444 -6.33 33.36 15.04
C THR A 444 -6.30 34.03 13.66
N ASP A 445 -5.22 34.76 13.34
CA ASP A 445 -5.09 35.47 12.07
C ASP A 445 -4.92 34.49 10.89
N ASP A 446 -4.10 33.45 11.06
CA ASP A 446 -3.90 32.40 10.05
C ASP A 446 -5.19 31.60 9.81
N VAL A 447 -5.89 31.23 10.88
CA VAL A 447 -7.19 30.53 10.78
C VAL A 447 -8.22 31.40 10.07
N GLN A 448 -8.28 32.72 10.34
CA GLN A 448 -9.20 33.61 9.62
C GLN A 448 -8.88 33.68 8.13
N GLN A 449 -7.61 33.62 7.74
CA GLN A 449 -7.21 33.57 6.34
C GLN A 449 -7.71 32.28 5.68
N LEU A 450 -7.46 31.13 6.31
CA LEU A 450 -7.86 29.80 5.82
C LEU A 450 -9.38 29.61 5.76
N VAL A 451 -10.12 30.28 6.64
CA VAL A 451 -11.59 30.33 6.55
C VAL A 451 -12.04 31.23 5.40
N SER A 452 -11.35 32.35 5.17
CA SER A 452 -11.73 33.33 4.16
C SER A 452 -11.52 32.84 2.72
N ASP A 453 -10.52 32.00 2.48
CA ASP A 453 -10.27 31.38 1.18
C ASP A 453 -11.00 30.04 0.99
N GLY A 454 -11.66 29.53 2.04
CA GLY A 454 -12.46 28.31 2.00
C GLY A 454 -11.64 27.03 2.21
N THR A 455 -10.36 27.13 2.59
CA THR A 455 -9.52 25.96 2.92
C THR A 455 -10.04 25.22 4.15
N ILE A 456 -10.57 25.94 5.15
CA ILE A 456 -11.11 25.34 6.39
C ILE A 456 -12.55 25.81 6.65
N LEU A 457 -13.34 24.88 7.20
CA LEU A 457 -14.74 25.12 7.56
C LEU A 457 -14.86 25.96 8.84
N GLU A 458 -15.53 27.11 8.73
CA GLU A 458 -15.71 28.08 9.82
C GLU A 458 -16.36 27.46 11.08
N ASN A 459 -17.32 26.55 10.90
CA ASN A 459 -18.01 25.91 12.02
C ASN A 459 -17.10 24.96 12.81
N VAL A 460 -16.09 24.36 12.19
CA VAL A 460 -15.16 23.43 12.84
C VAL A 460 -14.21 24.22 13.73
N VAL A 461 -13.55 25.26 13.20
CA VAL A 461 -12.61 26.10 13.98
C VAL A 461 -13.28 26.91 15.09
N LYS A 462 -14.57 27.25 14.93
CA LYS A 462 -15.34 27.87 16.02
C LYS A 462 -15.54 26.93 17.21
N GLY A 463 -15.57 25.62 16.97
CA GLY A 463 -15.74 24.61 18.01
C GLY A 463 -14.53 24.47 18.93
N THR A 464 -13.33 24.81 18.45
CA THR A 464 -12.07 24.71 19.20
C THR A 464 -11.58 26.06 19.77
N ALA A 465 -12.31 27.15 19.50
CA ALA A 465 -11.91 28.49 19.92
C ALA A 465 -12.08 28.68 21.44
N VAL A 466 -11.04 29.21 22.10
CA VAL A 466 -11.06 29.56 23.54
C VAL A 466 -11.00 31.08 23.67
N ASP A 467 -12.01 31.67 24.32
CA ASP A 467 -12.16 33.12 24.50
C ASP A 467 -12.06 33.93 23.19
N GLY A 468 -12.49 33.33 22.07
CA GLY A 468 -12.47 33.94 20.74
C GLY A 468 -11.12 33.91 20.03
N LYS A 469 -10.17 33.12 20.54
CA LYS A 469 -8.87 32.86 19.92
C LYS A 469 -8.75 31.39 19.52
N ASN A 470 -7.97 31.14 18.47
CA ASN A 470 -7.66 29.78 18.01
C ASN A 470 -6.21 29.45 18.33
N TYR A 471 -5.99 28.34 19.02
CA TYR A 471 -4.66 27.79 19.33
C TYR A 471 -4.41 26.47 18.61
N GLU A 472 -5.38 26.03 17.81
CA GLU A 472 -5.39 24.75 17.12
C GLU A 472 -5.86 24.95 15.68
N LEU A 473 -5.30 24.13 14.79
CA LEU A 473 -5.75 24.00 13.41
C LEU A 473 -6.30 22.58 13.22
N PRO A 474 -7.64 22.40 13.12
CA PRO A 474 -8.22 21.09 12.88
C PRO A 474 -7.72 20.51 11.55
N ALA A 475 -6.95 19.43 11.61
CA ALA A 475 -6.38 18.78 10.42
C ALA A 475 -7.36 17.78 9.79
N ALA A 476 -8.12 17.05 10.61
CA ALA A 476 -9.15 16.12 10.19
C ALA A 476 -10.32 16.11 11.18
N PHE A 477 -11.50 15.72 10.72
CA PHE A 477 -12.65 15.43 11.55
C PHE A 477 -13.45 14.28 10.93
N SER A 478 -14.20 13.55 11.75
CA SER A 478 -15.07 12.47 11.30
C SER A 478 -16.51 12.74 11.70
N PHE A 479 -17.45 12.24 10.88
CA PHE A 479 -18.86 12.23 11.21
C PHE A 479 -19.34 10.78 11.22
N PRO A 480 -20.01 10.32 12.29
CA PRO A 480 -20.72 9.05 12.20
C PRO A 480 -21.88 9.19 11.22
N VAL A 481 -22.03 8.22 10.34
CA VAL A 481 -23.13 8.15 9.38
C VAL A 481 -23.84 6.82 9.50
N TYR A 482 -25.17 6.85 9.40
CA TYR A 482 -25.96 5.65 9.19
C TYR A 482 -26.13 5.41 7.69
N TYR A 483 -25.79 4.21 7.24
CA TYR A 483 -26.07 3.74 5.89
C TYR A 483 -26.99 2.52 5.95
N GLY A 484 -28.00 2.48 5.09
CA GLY A 484 -28.96 1.38 5.05
C GLY A 484 -30.25 1.74 4.32
N THR A 485 -31.26 0.88 4.42
CA THR A 485 -32.55 1.11 3.77
C THR A 485 -33.22 2.36 4.35
N GLN A 486 -33.99 3.08 3.51
CA GLN A 486 -34.77 4.23 3.98
C GLN A 486 -35.74 3.88 5.11
N GLU A 487 -36.21 2.63 5.17
CA GLU A 487 -37.08 2.15 6.23
C GLU A 487 -36.32 2.04 7.56
N THR A 488 -35.13 1.46 7.54
CA THR A 488 -34.28 1.31 8.74
C THR A 488 -33.79 2.67 9.23
N ILE A 489 -33.28 3.54 8.34
CA ILE A 489 -32.76 4.86 8.71
C ILE A 489 -33.83 5.71 9.40
N LYS A 490 -35.09 5.66 8.97
CA LYS A 490 -36.19 6.39 9.63
C LYS A 490 -36.43 5.96 11.07
N ARG A 491 -36.07 4.73 11.45
CA ARG A 491 -36.21 4.24 12.83
C ARG A 491 -35.10 4.79 13.74
N LEU A 492 -33.98 5.22 13.15
CA LEU A 492 -32.80 5.75 13.82
C LEU A 492 -32.84 7.27 14.08
N ASP A 493 -33.97 7.93 13.77
CA ASP A 493 -34.11 9.40 13.83
C ASP A 493 -33.97 9.97 15.25
N THR A 494 -34.47 9.25 16.27
CA THR A 494 -34.36 9.65 17.68
C THR A 494 -34.12 8.44 18.56
N LEU A 495 -33.47 8.65 19.71
CA LEU A 495 -33.28 7.59 20.71
C LEU A 495 -34.60 6.91 21.11
N GLU A 496 -35.68 7.69 21.28
CA GLU A 496 -37.02 7.17 21.61
C GLU A 496 -37.58 6.23 20.52
N SER A 497 -37.43 6.60 19.24
CA SER A 497 -37.86 5.76 18.12
C SER A 497 -37.13 4.42 18.10
N ILE A 498 -35.82 4.44 18.40
CA ILE A 498 -35.00 3.23 18.46
C ILE A 498 -35.44 2.35 19.64
N SER A 499 -35.58 2.93 20.84
CA SER A 499 -36.03 2.20 22.03
C SER A 499 -37.39 1.53 21.78
N GLN A 500 -38.36 2.27 21.24
CA GLN A 500 -39.70 1.75 20.96
C GLN A 500 -39.66 0.59 19.95
N TYR A 501 -38.85 0.72 18.90
CA TYR A 501 -38.70 -0.35 17.91
C TYR A 501 -38.16 -1.64 18.55
N MET A 502 -37.13 -1.53 19.41
CA MET A 502 -36.53 -2.67 20.09
C MET A 502 -37.48 -3.31 21.11
N GLU A 503 -38.32 -2.51 21.79
CA GLU A 503 -39.37 -3.05 22.68
C GLU A 503 -40.44 -3.84 21.91
N GLU A 504 -40.87 -3.34 20.75
CA GLU A 504 -41.86 -3.99 19.89
C GLU A 504 -41.26 -5.20 19.15
N ASN A 505 -39.95 -5.18 18.90
CA ASN A 505 -39.22 -6.20 18.14
C ASN A 505 -37.94 -6.62 18.88
N PRO A 506 -38.03 -7.43 19.96
CA PRO A 506 -36.86 -7.78 20.78
C PRO A 506 -35.72 -8.50 20.04
N ASN A 507 -36.02 -9.10 18.88
CA ASN A 507 -35.04 -9.76 18.00
C ASN A 507 -34.83 -9.01 16.68
N GLY A 508 -35.28 -7.75 16.59
CA GLY A 508 -35.14 -6.93 15.39
C GLY A 508 -33.72 -6.44 15.23
N LYS A 509 -33.14 -6.59 14.03
CA LYS A 509 -31.83 -6.03 13.71
C LYS A 509 -31.99 -4.58 13.24
N VAL A 510 -31.27 -3.67 13.90
CA VAL A 510 -31.27 -2.22 13.57
C VAL A 510 -29.92 -1.75 13.06
N LEU A 511 -28.85 -2.30 13.63
CA LEU A 511 -27.46 -2.06 13.23
C LEU A 511 -26.80 -3.41 12.87
N GLY A 512 -25.77 -3.35 12.03
CA GLY A 512 -24.88 -4.49 11.79
C GLY A 512 -24.17 -4.95 13.06
N ALA A 513 -23.44 -6.06 12.97
CA ALA A 513 -22.70 -6.59 14.12
C ALA A 513 -21.69 -5.54 14.62
N ALA A 514 -21.80 -5.20 15.90
CA ALA A 514 -20.95 -4.21 16.56
C ALA A 514 -20.82 -4.55 18.05
N SER A 515 -19.71 -4.19 18.66
CA SER A 515 -19.56 -4.30 20.11
C SER A 515 -20.51 -3.37 20.84
N LEU A 516 -20.88 -3.70 22.09
CA LEU A 516 -21.74 -2.83 22.90
C LEU A 516 -21.16 -1.40 23.05
N GLN A 517 -19.83 -1.28 23.14
CA GLN A 517 -19.16 0.01 23.22
C GLN A 517 -19.36 0.84 21.96
N GLN A 518 -19.22 0.22 20.77
CA GLN A 518 -19.45 0.91 19.48
C GLN A 518 -20.90 1.35 19.34
N VAL A 519 -21.87 0.49 19.69
CA VAL A 519 -23.29 0.84 19.66
C VAL A 519 -23.58 2.01 20.59
N ALA A 520 -23.10 1.96 21.84
CA ALA A 520 -23.30 3.04 22.80
C ALA A 520 -22.67 4.37 22.34
N TYR A 521 -21.45 4.32 21.79
CA TYR A 521 -20.79 5.50 21.25
C TYR A 521 -21.55 6.10 20.06
N LEU A 522 -22.01 5.27 19.14
CA LEU A 522 -22.76 5.72 17.97
C LEU A 522 -24.07 6.42 18.37
N LEU A 523 -24.82 5.82 19.31
CA LEU A 523 -26.03 6.45 19.85
C LEU A 523 -25.72 7.76 20.58
N PHE A 524 -24.59 7.82 21.30
CA PHE A 524 -24.17 9.03 22.02
C PHE A 524 -23.88 10.17 21.05
N VAL A 525 -23.07 9.95 20.02
CA VAL A 525 -22.73 11.00 19.07
C VAL A 525 -23.95 11.42 18.24
N ALA A 526 -24.79 10.47 17.81
CA ALA A 526 -25.98 10.76 17.02
C ALA A 526 -27.05 11.57 17.79
N ASN A 527 -27.12 11.41 19.12
CA ASN A 527 -28.13 12.07 19.96
C ASN A 527 -27.51 13.14 20.87
N TYR A 528 -26.28 13.61 20.61
CA TYR A 528 -25.53 14.48 21.51
C TYR A 528 -26.31 15.74 21.94
N GLN A 529 -27.01 16.37 21.00
CA GLN A 529 -27.80 17.58 21.26
C GLN A 529 -29.02 17.33 22.17
N ASP A 530 -29.55 16.12 22.18
CA ASP A 530 -30.75 15.76 22.94
C ASP A 530 -30.40 15.26 24.36
N ILE A 531 -29.17 14.77 24.56
CA ILE A 531 -28.70 14.23 25.84
C ILE A 531 -27.95 15.26 26.70
N GLN A 532 -27.67 16.45 26.16
CA GLN A 532 -26.87 17.49 26.82
C GLN A 532 -27.53 18.88 26.69
N GLU A 533 -27.64 19.61 27.81
CA GLU A 533 -28.08 21.02 27.84
C GLU A 533 -27.07 21.88 28.64
N ASP A 534 -26.59 22.99 28.07
CA ASP A 534 -25.58 23.91 28.66
C ASP A 534 -24.33 23.25 29.31
N GLY A 535 -23.72 22.27 28.62
CA GLY A 535 -22.56 21.50 29.09
C GLY A 535 -22.87 20.44 30.15
N VAL A 536 -24.14 20.21 30.47
CA VAL A 536 -24.58 19.23 31.48
C VAL A 536 -25.36 18.09 30.83
N PHE A 537 -24.92 16.86 31.07
CA PHE A 537 -25.61 15.67 30.58
C PHE A 537 -26.85 15.30 31.41
N SER A 538 -27.92 14.89 30.74
CA SER A 538 -29.10 14.32 31.37
C SER A 538 -28.84 12.89 31.81
N GLN A 539 -28.91 12.63 33.12
CA GLN A 539 -28.77 11.27 33.65
C GLN A 539 -29.84 10.32 33.09
N GLU A 540 -31.08 10.80 32.92
CA GLU A 540 -32.19 9.99 32.40
C GLU A 540 -31.94 9.60 30.94
N ALA A 541 -31.50 10.55 30.11
CA ALA A 541 -31.20 10.28 28.71
C ALA A 541 -29.99 9.35 28.54
N LEU A 542 -28.96 9.48 29.39
CA LEU A 542 -27.82 8.56 29.41
C LEU A 542 -28.22 7.13 29.80
N VAL A 543 -29.13 6.97 30.77
CA VAL A 543 -29.67 5.65 31.14
C VAL A 543 -30.42 5.05 29.97
N GLN A 544 -31.34 5.81 29.36
CA GLN A 544 -32.10 5.36 28.19
C GLN A 544 -31.17 4.95 27.04
N LEU A 545 -30.09 5.71 26.82
CA LEU A 545 -29.11 5.42 25.78
C LEU A 545 -28.42 4.08 26.02
N LEU A 546 -27.94 3.84 27.25
CA LEU A 546 -27.26 2.60 27.60
C LEU A 546 -28.19 1.39 27.56
N GLU A 547 -29.45 1.54 28.00
CA GLU A 547 -30.47 0.49 27.89
C GLU A 547 -30.79 0.18 26.43
N THR A 548 -30.89 1.20 25.58
CA THR A 548 -31.14 1.04 24.14
C THR A 548 -29.96 0.40 23.43
N ALA A 549 -28.73 0.84 23.72
CA ALA A 549 -27.51 0.23 23.19
C ALA A 549 -27.44 -1.26 23.55
N LYS A 550 -27.78 -1.59 24.81
CA LYS A 550 -27.84 -2.99 25.26
C LYS A 550 -28.90 -3.78 24.51
N ALA A 551 -30.10 -3.24 24.30
CA ALA A 551 -31.16 -3.93 23.57
C ALA A 551 -30.75 -4.25 22.12
N ILE A 552 -30.13 -3.28 21.43
CA ILE A 552 -29.62 -3.47 20.07
C ILE A 552 -28.53 -4.56 20.05
N TRP A 553 -27.58 -4.49 20.97
CA TRP A 553 -26.49 -5.46 21.05
C TRP A 553 -26.99 -6.88 21.39
N ASP A 554 -27.92 -7.02 22.34
CA ASP A 554 -28.50 -8.32 22.70
C ASP A 554 -29.25 -8.97 21.51
N ALA A 555 -29.79 -8.17 20.58
CA ALA A 555 -30.47 -8.66 19.38
C ALA A 555 -29.51 -9.02 18.23
N ASN A 556 -28.27 -8.52 18.25
CA ASN A 556 -27.26 -8.79 17.22
C ASN A 556 -25.84 -8.79 17.81
N PRO A 557 -25.51 -9.74 18.70
CA PRO A 557 -24.20 -9.78 19.33
C PRO A 557 -23.13 -10.12 18.28
N SER A 558 -22.09 -9.29 18.17
CA SER A 558 -20.85 -9.69 17.50
C SER A 558 -20.17 -10.78 18.34
N GLU A 559 -19.63 -11.82 17.71
CA GLU A 559 -18.76 -12.79 18.39
C GLU A 559 -17.51 -12.14 19.00
#